data_AF-A0A2E3HQ83-F1
#
_entry.id   AF-A0A2E3HQ83-F1
#
_cell.length_a   1.000
_cell.length_b   1.000
_cell.length_c   1.000
_cell.angle_alpha   90.00
_cell.angle_beta   90.00
_cell.angle_gamma   90.00
#
_symmetry.space_group_name_H-M   'P 1'
#
loop_
_entity.id
_entity.type
_entity.pdbx_description
1 polymer ?
#
loop_
_entity_poly.entity_id
_entity_poly.type
_entity_poly.pdbx_seq_one_letter_code
_entity_poly.pdbx_strand_id
1 'polypeptide(L)'
;MARNTYFTNGTRNEQFLQQNLTEEFIKMFGMDILYCPREIMLNDGVFNEEVIGQFNDSYIIEAYMENFDGFQGGGDLLTKFGVAQTDEITMVVSSQRFTDLISQFLLLDKDYKAPERPQEGDLIYLPLTANYFEIKFVEHEEPFYQLGKGYVYKLRAELFEYSDEQGDVFAGDDEMVDYGYTVKHYYLTTSGVTATGTSVLTGGALSNIFITDNGTSYNETPLITITGDGQDATAEAFLANITLSGGSPTSSAVIRATVKEGQIRSVNIVSGGADYDEDRVALNITAPDTGGVNATLVPTFTNGVLTAINILSGGSGYKSVKLIDITNGGSGYTNATIAFTAAPSGLTGTFKVPEQVTGATSAATAQLVEWDAQEGWVKLKSPTGSFLIGESMIGDTSGATMILDNRNEQATADPKYSESVTFESLGDDIMDFSEGNPFGLAGNL
;
A
#
# COMPACT_ATOMS: atom_id res chain seq x y z
N MET A 1 27.90 -50.41 -23.83
CA MET A 1 27.67 -50.59 -25.29
C MET A 1 29.00 -50.80 -25.99
N ALA A 2 29.05 -51.73 -26.96
CA ALA A 2 30.23 -51.96 -27.80
C ALA A 2 30.56 -50.69 -28.62
N ARG A 3 31.83 -50.29 -28.68
CA ARG A 3 32.27 -49.03 -29.31
C ARG A 3 32.80 -49.25 -30.73
N ASN A 4 32.45 -48.34 -31.64
CA ASN A 4 33.04 -48.23 -32.97
C ASN A 4 34.41 -47.52 -32.86
N THR A 5 35.44 -48.02 -33.56
CA THR A 5 36.85 -47.57 -33.51
C THR A 5 37.09 -46.12 -33.95
N TYR A 6 36.07 -45.44 -34.51
CA TYR A 6 36.16 -44.06 -34.99
C TYR A 6 35.58 -43.01 -34.03
N PHE A 7 34.91 -43.41 -32.95
CA PHE A 7 34.40 -42.47 -31.94
C PHE A 7 35.31 -42.45 -30.72
N THR A 8 36.30 -41.55 -30.75
CA THR A 8 37.04 -41.13 -29.56
C THR A 8 36.22 -40.04 -28.90
N ASN A 9 35.68 -40.28 -27.70
CA ASN A 9 34.98 -39.28 -26.88
C ASN A 9 35.94 -38.18 -26.36
N GLY A 10 36.75 -37.61 -27.25
CA GLY A 10 37.85 -36.71 -26.93
C GLY A 10 38.97 -37.33 -26.10
N THR A 11 40.12 -36.69 -26.16
CA THR A 11 41.16 -36.82 -25.15
C THR A 11 40.80 -35.96 -23.93
N ARG A 12 41.39 -36.25 -22.77
CA ARG A 12 41.20 -35.46 -21.54
C ARG A 12 41.50 -33.96 -21.76
N ASN A 13 42.48 -33.64 -22.60
CA ASN A 13 42.84 -32.27 -22.93
C ASN A 13 41.77 -31.56 -23.77
N GLU A 14 41.13 -32.26 -24.72
CA GLU A 14 40.03 -31.71 -25.51
C GLU A 14 38.79 -31.47 -24.65
N GLN A 15 38.49 -32.38 -23.72
CA GLN A 15 37.42 -32.19 -22.74
C GLN A 15 37.67 -30.97 -21.84
N PHE A 16 38.91 -30.78 -21.36
CA PHE A 16 39.27 -29.58 -20.60
C PHE A 16 39.17 -28.29 -21.42
N LEU A 17 39.61 -28.32 -22.68
CA LEU A 17 39.50 -27.17 -23.56
C LEU A 17 38.03 -26.79 -23.77
N GLN A 18 37.16 -27.77 -24.04
CA GLN A 18 35.73 -27.54 -24.22
C GLN A 18 35.07 -26.96 -22.96
N GLN A 19 35.42 -27.50 -21.79
CA GLN A 19 34.94 -27.00 -20.49
C GLN A 19 35.38 -25.54 -20.27
N ASN A 20 36.65 -25.21 -20.49
CA ASN A 20 37.16 -23.84 -20.35
C ASN A 20 36.47 -22.87 -21.31
N LEU A 21 36.22 -23.28 -22.55
CA LEU A 21 35.50 -22.45 -23.53
C LEU A 21 34.06 -22.20 -23.10
N THR A 22 33.40 -23.21 -22.52
CA THR A 22 32.03 -23.11 -22.01
C THR A 22 31.97 -22.15 -20.81
N GLU A 23 32.94 -22.25 -19.89
CA GLU A 23 33.03 -21.33 -18.75
C GLU A 23 33.32 -19.89 -19.17
N GLU A 24 34.21 -19.69 -20.14
CA GLU A 24 34.50 -18.37 -20.67
C GLU A 24 33.26 -17.76 -21.34
N PHE A 25 32.50 -18.56 -22.08
CA PHE A 25 31.23 -18.13 -22.67
C PHE A 25 30.23 -17.66 -21.59
N ILE A 26 30.04 -18.47 -20.54
CA ILE A 26 29.13 -18.11 -19.42
C ILE A 26 29.63 -16.84 -18.71
N LYS A 27 30.94 -16.66 -18.54
CA LYS A 27 31.50 -15.44 -17.91
C LYS A 27 31.37 -14.20 -18.79
N MET A 28 31.43 -14.34 -20.12
CA MET A 28 31.33 -13.20 -21.04
C MET A 28 29.89 -12.74 -21.26
N PHE A 29 28.93 -13.66 -21.28
CA PHE A 29 27.54 -13.39 -21.68
C PHE A 29 26.50 -13.66 -20.58
N GLY A 30 26.90 -14.28 -19.48
CA GLY A 30 26.04 -14.54 -18.32
C GLY A 30 26.10 -13.42 -17.28
N MET A 31 25.55 -13.72 -16.12
CA MET A 31 25.50 -12.84 -14.96
C MET A 31 25.75 -13.63 -13.68
N ASP A 32 26.13 -12.92 -12.62
CA ASP A 32 26.26 -13.49 -11.28
C ASP A 32 24.86 -13.66 -10.66
N ILE A 33 24.57 -14.88 -10.23
CA ILE A 33 23.36 -15.24 -9.49
C ILE A 33 23.72 -15.75 -8.11
N LEU A 34 22.78 -15.65 -7.18
CA LEU A 34 22.89 -16.30 -5.87
C LEU A 34 22.09 -17.61 -5.91
N TYR A 35 22.79 -18.72 -5.72
CA TYR A 35 22.21 -20.06 -5.62
C TYR A 35 22.04 -20.43 -4.14
N CYS A 36 20.81 -20.73 -3.74
CA CYS A 36 20.43 -21.05 -2.37
C CYS A 36 19.91 -22.50 -2.32
N PRO A 37 20.71 -23.46 -1.83
CA PRO A 37 20.32 -24.85 -1.75
C PRO A 37 19.26 -25.07 -0.66
N ARG A 38 18.35 -26.02 -0.90
CA ARG A 38 17.31 -26.40 0.06
C ARG A 38 17.86 -27.42 1.08
N GLU A 39 17.73 -27.10 2.36
CA GLU A 39 17.98 -28.02 3.48
C GLU A 39 16.70 -28.76 3.86
N ILE A 40 16.79 -30.09 4.06
CA ILE A 40 15.65 -30.92 4.42
C ILE A 40 15.81 -31.39 5.86
N MET A 41 15.05 -30.77 6.78
CA MET A 41 15.23 -30.97 8.21
C MET A 41 14.61 -32.27 8.76
N LEU A 42 13.49 -32.74 8.19
CA LEU A 42 12.78 -33.93 8.69
C LEU A 42 12.04 -34.66 7.55
N ASN A 43 12.31 -35.96 7.38
CA ASN A 43 11.48 -36.87 6.56
C ASN A 43 10.55 -37.66 7.50
N ASP A 44 9.23 -37.62 7.29
CA ASP A 44 8.31 -38.47 8.06
C ASP A 44 8.48 -39.95 7.64
N GLY A 45 8.77 -40.82 8.60
CA GLY A 45 9.17 -42.21 8.39
C GLY A 45 8.07 -43.17 7.90
N VAL A 46 6.82 -42.70 7.74
CA VAL A 46 5.70 -43.53 7.27
C VAL A 46 5.33 -43.26 5.81
N PHE A 47 5.42 -42.01 5.35
CA PHE A 47 5.04 -41.61 3.98
C PHE A 47 6.17 -41.01 3.16
N ASN A 48 7.35 -40.81 3.75
CA ASN A 48 8.49 -40.18 3.08
C ASN A 48 8.13 -38.80 2.49
N GLU A 49 7.16 -38.11 3.11
CA GLU A 49 6.79 -36.74 2.81
C GLU A 49 7.74 -35.81 3.57
N GLU A 50 8.26 -34.82 2.85
CA GLU A 50 9.18 -33.81 3.34
C GLU A 50 8.37 -32.71 4.02
N VAL A 51 8.60 -32.51 5.32
CA VAL A 51 7.65 -31.69 6.11
C VAL A 51 8.06 -30.22 6.18
N ILE A 52 9.35 -29.86 6.02
CA ILE A 52 9.81 -28.45 6.04
C ILE A 52 11.14 -28.34 5.26
N GLY A 53 11.18 -27.47 4.23
CA GLY A 53 12.41 -27.01 3.59
C GLY A 53 12.90 -25.71 4.23
N GLN A 54 14.21 -25.60 4.46
CA GLN A 54 14.84 -24.36 4.94
C GLN A 54 15.95 -23.92 3.98
N PHE A 55 16.24 -22.62 3.93
CA PHE A 55 17.32 -22.04 3.13
C PHE A 55 18.22 -21.20 4.03
N ASN A 56 19.38 -21.75 4.42
CA ASN A 56 20.31 -21.08 5.34
C ASN A 56 21.63 -20.67 4.66
N ASP A 57 22.01 -21.34 3.57
CA ASP A 57 23.22 -21.02 2.80
C ASP A 57 22.91 -20.34 1.46
N SER A 58 23.86 -19.55 0.95
CA SER A 58 23.83 -18.99 -0.40
C SER A 58 25.22 -18.92 -1.02
N TYR A 59 25.30 -19.16 -2.33
CA TYR A 59 26.55 -19.20 -3.09
C TYR A 59 26.43 -18.38 -4.37
N ILE A 60 27.41 -17.52 -4.64
CA ILE A 60 27.47 -16.77 -5.89
C ILE A 60 28.04 -17.67 -7.00
N ILE A 61 27.34 -17.78 -8.13
CA ILE A 61 27.77 -18.53 -9.30
C ILE A 61 27.39 -17.81 -10.60
N GLU A 62 28.20 -17.96 -11.64
CA GLU A 62 27.89 -17.40 -12.96
C GLU A 62 26.87 -18.28 -13.70
N ALA A 63 25.82 -17.66 -14.24
CA ALA A 63 24.78 -18.31 -15.01
C ALA A 63 24.43 -17.54 -16.28
N TYR A 64 24.17 -18.27 -17.37
CA TYR A 64 23.71 -17.72 -18.64
C TYR A 64 22.21 -17.95 -18.82
N MET A 65 21.46 -16.91 -19.17
CA MET A 65 20.03 -17.01 -19.43
C MET A 65 19.79 -17.39 -20.90
N GLU A 66 19.19 -18.56 -21.16
CA GLU A 66 18.90 -19.03 -22.53
C GLU A 66 17.64 -18.38 -23.13
N ASN A 67 16.63 -18.10 -22.30
CA ASN A 67 15.39 -17.47 -22.73
C ASN A 67 15.41 -15.96 -22.46
N PHE A 68 15.74 -15.14 -23.47
CA PHE A 68 15.53 -13.69 -23.43
C PHE A 68 14.11 -13.29 -23.93
N ASP A 69 13.34 -14.26 -24.46
CA ASP A 69 12.07 -14.09 -25.14
C ASP A 69 10.87 -14.08 -24.17
N GLY A 70 11.06 -14.48 -22.90
CA GLY A 70 10.06 -14.32 -21.84
C GLY A 70 9.69 -12.85 -21.53
N PHE A 71 10.50 -11.90 -22.01
CA PHE A 71 10.23 -10.46 -21.90
C PHE A 71 9.53 -9.86 -23.14
N GLN A 72 9.37 -10.59 -24.25
CA GLN A 72 8.55 -10.14 -25.37
C GLN A 72 7.11 -10.63 -25.18
N GLY A 73 6.27 -9.73 -24.68
CA GLY A 73 4.82 -9.90 -24.64
C GLY A 73 4.29 -10.48 -25.95
N GLY A 74 3.77 -11.71 -25.86
CA GLY A 74 3.47 -12.54 -27.01
C GLY A 74 2.16 -13.33 -26.86
N GLY A 75 1.05 -12.61 -26.74
CA GLY A 75 -0.23 -13.05 -27.31
C GLY A 75 -1.06 -14.04 -26.47
N ASP A 76 -2.20 -13.52 -26.02
CA ASP A 76 -3.41 -14.23 -25.60
C ASP A 76 -3.64 -15.54 -26.39
N LEU A 77 -3.29 -16.66 -25.76
CA LEU A 77 -3.69 -18.01 -26.14
C LEU A 77 -4.62 -18.58 -25.06
N LEU A 78 -5.79 -17.96 -24.95
CA LEU A 78 -7.01 -18.51 -24.37
C LEU A 78 -7.13 -20.04 -24.56
N THR A 79 -6.93 -20.78 -23.48
CA THR A 79 -7.45 -22.14 -23.33
C THR A 79 -8.46 -22.20 -22.18
N LYS A 80 -9.51 -22.99 -22.37
CA LYS A 80 -10.81 -22.89 -21.69
C LYS A 80 -10.85 -23.32 -20.22
N PHE A 81 -9.70 -23.42 -19.57
CA PHE A 81 -9.54 -23.74 -18.15
C PHE A 81 -8.34 -22.94 -17.66
N GLY A 82 -8.60 -21.87 -16.89
CA GLY A 82 -7.60 -20.86 -16.51
C GLY A 82 -6.28 -21.47 -16.03
N VAL A 83 -5.19 -21.00 -16.60
CA VAL A 83 -3.82 -21.30 -16.18
C VAL A 83 -3.15 -19.97 -15.85
N ALA A 84 -2.59 -19.90 -14.64
CA ALA A 84 -1.70 -18.82 -14.24
C ALA A 84 -0.51 -18.81 -15.19
N GLN A 85 -0.25 -17.67 -15.82
CA GLN A 85 0.97 -17.46 -16.57
C GLN A 85 2.08 -17.24 -15.54
N THR A 86 2.78 -18.31 -15.17
CA THR A 86 4.01 -18.22 -14.39
C THR A 86 5.15 -17.90 -15.35
N ASP A 87 5.95 -16.89 -15.02
CA ASP A 87 7.14 -16.55 -15.78
C ASP A 87 8.19 -17.67 -15.55
N GLU A 88 8.41 -18.50 -16.58
CA GLU A 88 9.43 -19.55 -16.58
C GLU A 88 10.74 -19.03 -17.18
N ILE A 89 11.83 -19.16 -16.43
CA ILE A 89 13.18 -18.85 -16.90
C ILE A 89 14.01 -20.13 -17.08
N THR A 90 14.89 -20.12 -18.08
CA THR A 90 15.89 -21.19 -18.29
C THR A 90 17.29 -20.61 -18.13
N MET A 91 18.00 -21.11 -17.12
CA MET A 91 19.36 -20.69 -16.77
C MET A 91 20.34 -21.83 -17.01
N VAL A 92 21.55 -21.51 -17.43
CA VAL A 92 22.61 -22.46 -17.75
C VAL A 92 23.82 -22.17 -16.89
N VAL A 93 24.23 -23.14 -16.08
CA VAL A 93 25.39 -23.04 -15.18
C VAL A 93 26.47 -24.05 -15.55
N SER A 94 27.74 -23.71 -15.31
CA SER A 94 28.86 -24.64 -15.55
C SER A 94 28.85 -25.78 -14.53
N SER A 95 28.92 -27.03 -15.01
CA SER A 95 28.94 -28.20 -14.13
C SER A 95 30.20 -28.29 -13.29
N GLN A 96 31.35 -27.89 -13.84
CA GLN A 96 32.61 -27.86 -13.10
C GLN A 96 32.62 -26.75 -12.05
N ARG A 97 32.16 -25.53 -12.39
CA ARG A 97 32.10 -24.43 -11.41
C ARG A 97 31.20 -24.78 -10.23
N PHE A 98 30.04 -25.36 -10.50
CA PHE A 98 29.15 -25.85 -9.45
C PHE A 98 29.83 -26.89 -8.56
N THR A 99 30.52 -27.86 -9.17
CA THR A 99 31.23 -28.91 -8.42
C THR A 99 32.36 -28.33 -7.57
N ASP A 100 33.14 -27.40 -8.13
CA ASP A 100 34.33 -26.85 -7.47
C ASP A 100 33.98 -25.84 -6.36
N LEU A 101 32.88 -25.09 -6.50
CA LEU A 101 32.52 -24.00 -5.59
C LEU A 101 31.39 -24.33 -4.61
N ILE A 102 30.46 -25.21 -4.98
CA ILE A 102 29.21 -25.41 -4.21
C ILE A 102 29.19 -26.83 -3.67
N SER A 103 29.35 -27.82 -4.55
CA SER A 103 29.25 -29.24 -4.18
C SER A 103 30.22 -29.65 -3.06
N GLN A 104 31.43 -29.10 -3.03
CA GLN A 104 32.42 -29.38 -1.98
C GLN A 104 31.94 -28.98 -0.58
N PHE A 105 31.13 -27.92 -0.46
CA PHE A 105 30.56 -27.50 0.82
C PHE A 105 29.31 -28.31 1.15
N LEU A 106 28.43 -28.54 0.17
CA LEU A 106 27.21 -29.33 0.38
C LEU A 106 27.49 -30.80 0.75
N LEU A 107 28.61 -31.37 0.26
CA LEU A 107 29.05 -32.73 0.62
C LEU A 107 29.49 -32.88 2.08
N LEU A 108 29.80 -31.78 2.76
CA LEU A 108 30.23 -31.80 4.16
C LEU A 108 29.05 -31.93 5.11
N ASP A 109 27.87 -31.46 4.69
CA ASP A 109 26.64 -31.56 5.44
C ASP A 109 25.79 -32.76 5.01
N LYS A 110 25.08 -33.36 5.96
CA LYS A 110 24.18 -34.51 5.71
C LYS A 110 22.75 -34.07 5.42
N ASP A 111 22.44 -32.81 5.66
CA ASP A 111 21.09 -32.26 5.53
C ASP A 111 20.77 -31.90 4.06
N TYR A 112 21.79 -31.82 3.20
CA TYR A 112 21.65 -31.68 1.75
C TYR A 112 21.55 -33.04 1.03
N LYS A 113 20.50 -33.23 0.23
CA LYS A 113 20.35 -34.43 -0.62
C LYS A 113 21.04 -34.23 -1.97
N ALA A 114 21.78 -35.25 -2.41
CA ALA A 114 22.45 -35.29 -3.71
C ALA A 114 23.31 -34.03 -4.04
N PRO A 115 24.28 -33.68 -3.17
CA PRO A 115 25.07 -32.44 -3.25
C PRO A 115 26.00 -32.32 -4.48
N GLU A 116 26.02 -33.32 -5.36
CA GLU A 116 26.89 -33.37 -6.54
C GLU A 116 26.37 -32.53 -7.72
N ARG A 117 25.11 -32.08 -7.67
CA ARG A 117 24.46 -31.28 -8.72
C ARG A 117 23.33 -30.41 -8.14
N PRO A 118 22.88 -29.37 -8.87
CA PRO A 118 21.67 -28.64 -8.52
C PRO A 118 20.46 -29.58 -8.41
N GLN A 119 19.57 -29.29 -7.47
CA GLN A 119 18.35 -30.05 -7.21
C GLN A 119 17.10 -29.26 -7.54
N GLU A 120 16.01 -30.01 -7.69
CA GLU A 120 14.67 -29.45 -7.78
C GLU A 120 14.24 -28.95 -6.39
N GLY A 121 13.66 -27.77 -6.33
CA GLY A 121 13.30 -27.07 -5.09
C GLY A 121 14.37 -26.15 -4.52
N ASP A 122 15.59 -26.11 -5.10
CA ASP A 122 16.57 -25.09 -4.76
C ASP A 122 16.13 -23.71 -5.31
N LEU A 123 16.60 -22.63 -4.68
CA LEU A 123 16.28 -21.27 -5.11
C LEU A 123 17.45 -20.61 -5.83
N ILE A 124 17.10 -19.76 -6.79
CA ILE A 124 18.01 -18.85 -7.49
C ILE A 124 17.53 -17.43 -7.26
N TYR A 125 18.35 -16.60 -6.64
CA TYR A 125 18.12 -15.17 -6.56
C TYR A 125 18.79 -14.45 -7.73
N LEU A 126 17.99 -13.68 -8.45
CA LEU A 126 18.43 -12.83 -9.56
C LEU A 126 18.58 -11.38 -9.08
N PRO A 127 19.82 -10.86 -8.96
CA PRO A 127 20.04 -9.48 -8.51
C PRO A 127 19.42 -8.42 -9.43
N LEU A 128 19.25 -8.73 -10.72
CA LEU A 128 18.69 -7.80 -11.69
C LEU A 128 17.21 -7.49 -11.43
N THR A 129 16.44 -8.48 -10.98
CA THR A 129 14.99 -8.37 -10.75
C THR A 129 14.60 -8.42 -9.27
N ALA A 130 15.57 -8.66 -8.39
CA ALA A 130 15.36 -8.88 -6.96
C ALA A 130 14.26 -9.93 -6.66
N ASN A 131 14.26 -11.02 -7.43
CA ASN A 131 13.28 -12.10 -7.33
C ASN A 131 13.98 -13.44 -7.09
N TYR A 132 13.33 -14.31 -6.32
CA TYR A 132 13.70 -15.71 -6.16
C TYR A 132 12.95 -16.57 -7.17
N PHE A 133 13.66 -17.51 -7.79
CA PHE A 133 13.12 -18.50 -8.70
C PHE A 133 13.40 -19.90 -8.16
N GLU A 134 12.38 -20.74 -8.09
CA GLU A 134 12.48 -22.12 -7.67
C GLU A 134 12.79 -23.02 -8.85
N ILE A 135 13.83 -23.84 -8.73
CA ILE A 135 14.21 -24.80 -9.76
C ILE A 135 13.17 -25.93 -9.78
N LYS A 136 12.36 -25.98 -10.84
CA LYS A 136 11.39 -27.06 -11.05
C LYS A 136 12.00 -28.28 -11.73
N PHE A 137 13.02 -28.06 -12.56
CA PHE A 137 13.64 -29.15 -13.31
C PHE A 137 15.11 -28.89 -13.59
N VAL A 138 15.94 -29.90 -13.34
CA VAL A 138 17.39 -29.87 -13.64
C VAL A 138 17.70 -30.84 -14.78
N GLU A 139 17.94 -30.26 -15.93
CA GLU A 139 18.24 -30.97 -17.16
C GLU A 139 19.75 -31.23 -17.28
N HIS A 140 20.10 -32.52 -17.22
CA HIS A 140 21.47 -33.02 -17.21
C HIS A 140 21.79 -33.95 -18.40
N GLU A 141 20.79 -34.28 -19.22
CA GLU A 141 20.93 -35.19 -20.38
C GLU A 141 20.84 -34.48 -21.75
N GLU A 142 20.23 -33.28 -21.84
CA GLU A 142 20.08 -32.53 -23.11
C GLU A 142 21.23 -31.63 -23.59
N PRO A 143 22.33 -31.35 -22.85
CA PRO A 143 23.51 -30.82 -23.50
C PRO A 143 24.20 -32.00 -24.19
N PHE A 144 23.97 -32.14 -25.50
CA PHE A 144 24.64 -33.09 -26.39
C PHE A 144 26.04 -33.42 -25.87
N TYR A 145 26.30 -34.67 -25.45
CA TYR A 145 27.56 -35.11 -24.82
C TYR A 145 28.75 -34.96 -25.78
N GLN A 146 29.21 -33.74 -26.01
CA GLN A 146 30.38 -33.45 -26.80
C GLN A 146 31.57 -34.08 -26.08
N LEU A 147 32.26 -35.01 -26.73
CA LEU A 147 33.36 -35.75 -26.10
C LEU A 147 32.91 -36.56 -24.85
N GLY A 148 31.62 -36.94 -24.75
CA GLY A 148 31.15 -37.88 -23.72
C GLY A 148 31.03 -37.34 -22.29
N LYS A 149 31.03 -36.01 -22.09
CA LYS A 149 30.85 -35.36 -20.78
C LYS A 149 29.81 -34.23 -20.88
N GLY A 150 29.01 -34.02 -19.83
CA GLY A 150 28.15 -32.84 -19.69
C GLY A 150 28.92 -31.68 -19.07
N TYR A 151 28.97 -30.55 -19.77
CA TYR A 151 29.72 -29.35 -19.35
C TYR A 151 28.85 -28.31 -18.64
N VAL A 152 27.53 -28.43 -18.75
CA VAL A 152 26.55 -27.48 -18.20
C VAL A 152 25.37 -28.21 -17.56
N TYR A 153 24.73 -27.56 -16.60
CA TYR A 153 23.39 -27.90 -16.13
C TYR A 153 22.41 -26.85 -16.65
N LYS A 154 21.28 -27.30 -17.21
CA LYS A 154 20.18 -26.40 -17.57
C LYS A 154 19.13 -26.46 -16.47
N LEU A 155 18.79 -25.31 -15.93
CA LEU A 155 17.89 -25.14 -14.79
C LEU A 155 16.64 -24.45 -15.31
N ARG A 156 15.51 -25.14 -15.31
CA ARG A 156 14.20 -24.53 -15.55
C ARG A 156 13.63 -24.13 -14.20
N ALA A 157 13.39 -22.83 -14.05
CA ALA A 157 12.94 -22.26 -12.80
C ALA A 157 11.72 -21.38 -13.01
N GLU A 158 10.83 -21.38 -12.03
CA GLU A 158 9.62 -20.56 -11.98
C GLU A 158 9.72 -19.58 -10.83
N LEU A 159 9.01 -18.45 -10.89
CA LEU A 159 8.96 -17.49 -9.79
C LEU A 159 8.55 -18.18 -8.48
N PHE A 160 9.34 -18.01 -7.42
CA PHE A 160 9.08 -18.63 -6.13
C PHE A 160 7.96 -17.89 -5.40
N GLU A 161 6.91 -18.63 -5.02
CA GLU A 161 5.83 -18.12 -4.17
C GLU A 161 6.04 -18.58 -2.72
N TYR A 162 6.19 -17.62 -1.82
CA TYR A 162 6.38 -17.91 -0.39
C TYR A 162 5.21 -18.71 0.19
N SER A 163 5.51 -19.94 0.65
CA SER A 163 4.56 -20.86 1.29
C SER A 163 5.05 -21.31 2.68
N ASP A 164 5.17 -20.36 3.62
CA ASP A 164 5.47 -20.61 5.05
C ASP A 164 6.83 -21.28 5.34
N GLU A 165 7.80 -21.22 4.41
CA GLU A 165 9.16 -21.75 4.60
C GLU A 165 10.04 -20.77 5.42
N GLN A 166 10.84 -21.31 6.34
CA GLN A 166 11.73 -20.56 7.26
C GLN A 166 13.20 -20.71 6.84
N GLY A 167 14.01 -19.65 6.91
CA GLY A 167 15.45 -19.72 6.59
C GLY A 167 16.22 -18.44 6.91
N ASP A 168 17.50 -18.57 7.25
CA ASP A 168 18.39 -17.46 7.64
C ASP A 168 18.78 -16.57 6.44
N VAL A 169 18.66 -17.08 5.21
CA VAL A 169 18.81 -16.30 3.97
C VAL A 169 17.76 -15.18 3.85
N PHE A 170 16.66 -15.31 4.59
CA PHE A 170 15.60 -14.30 4.67
C PHE A 170 15.77 -13.35 5.88
N ALA A 171 16.68 -13.64 6.80
CA ALA A 171 16.76 -13.01 8.13
C ALA A 171 17.57 -11.70 8.19
N GLY A 172 18.08 -11.22 7.05
CA GLY A 172 18.70 -9.89 6.93
C GLY A 172 17.84 -8.86 6.21
N ASP A 173 16.67 -9.28 5.70
CA ASP A 173 15.84 -8.54 4.76
C ASP A 173 14.45 -8.30 5.37
N ASP A 174 14.41 -7.78 6.60
CA ASP A 174 13.17 -7.25 7.20
C ASP A 174 12.53 -6.14 6.33
N GLU A 175 13.25 -5.60 5.33
CA GLU A 175 12.73 -4.69 4.29
C GLU A 175 12.26 -5.39 2.99
N MET A 176 12.51 -6.70 2.81
CA MET A 176 12.12 -7.45 1.59
C MET A 176 11.27 -8.69 1.88
N VAL A 177 10.41 -8.63 2.90
CA VAL A 177 9.20 -9.44 2.84
C VAL A 177 8.32 -8.87 1.72
N ASP A 178 8.51 -9.39 0.52
CA ASP A 178 7.68 -9.07 -0.63
C ASP A 178 6.29 -9.68 -0.41
N TYR A 179 5.45 -8.93 0.27
CA TYR A 179 4.05 -9.28 0.48
C TYR A 179 3.23 -9.15 -0.82
N GLY A 180 3.83 -8.90 -1.99
CA GLY A 180 3.14 -8.55 -3.23
C GLY A 180 2.52 -7.14 -3.14
N TYR A 181 1.57 -6.83 -4.01
CA TYR A 181 0.90 -5.52 -4.02
C TYR A 181 0.24 -5.21 -2.66
N THR A 182 0.83 -4.28 -1.92
CA THR A 182 0.30 -3.78 -0.65
C THR A 182 -0.15 -2.32 -0.77
N VAL A 183 -1.25 -2.00 -0.10
CA VAL A 183 -1.81 -0.64 -0.07
C VAL A 183 -1.57 -0.03 1.30
N LYS A 184 -0.84 1.09 1.34
CA LYS A 184 -0.58 1.86 2.56
C LYS A 184 -1.77 2.77 2.89
N HIS A 185 -2.33 2.61 4.09
CA HIS A 185 -3.40 3.44 4.63
C HIS A 185 -2.90 4.21 5.85
N TYR A 186 -3.45 5.40 6.10
CA TYR A 186 -3.17 6.17 7.32
C TYR A 186 -4.37 6.09 8.26
N TYR A 187 -4.08 5.94 9.55
CA TYR A 187 -5.09 5.88 10.60
C TYR A 187 -4.79 6.87 11.72
N LEU A 188 -5.80 7.12 12.53
CA LEU A 188 -5.68 8.04 13.66
C LEU A 188 -4.93 7.38 14.83
N THR A 189 -3.70 7.83 15.11
CA THR A 189 -2.82 7.29 16.17
C THR A 189 -3.31 7.55 17.59
N THR A 190 -4.12 8.59 17.77
CA THR A 190 -4.60 9.03 19.08
C THR A 190 -6.12 9.16 19.09
N SER A 191 -6.75 8.88 20.22
CA SER A 191 -8.20 9.07 20.31
C SER A 191 -8.58 10.53 20.14
N GLY A 192 -9.63 10.78 19.35
CA GLY A 192 -10.25 12.09 19.26
C GLY A 192 -10.86 12.52 20.59
N VAL A 193 -10.89 13.82 20.83
CA VAL A 193 -11.55 14.40 21.99
C VAL A 193 -13.00 14.69 21.62
N THR A 194 -13.94 14.22 22.43
CA THR A 194 -15.37 14.48 22.19
C THR A 194 -15.69 15.93 22.51
N ALA A 195 -16.38 16.63 21.61
CA ALA A 195 -16.84 18.00 21.83
C ALA A 195 -17.75 18.08 23.06
N THR A 196 -17.70 19.21 23.76
CA THR A 196 -18.53 19.45 24.95
C THR A 196 -19.20 20.81 24.86
N GLY A 197 -20.39 20.94 25.45
CA GLY A 197 -21.14 22.18 25.43
C GLY A 197 -22.04 22.35 26.64
N THR A 198 -22.35 23.61 26.95
CA THR A 198 -23.24 23.99 28.05
C THR A 198 -24.50 24.65 27.50
N SER A 199 -25.66 24.21 27.97
CA SER A 199 -26.96 24.77 27.58
C SER A 199 -27.28 26.04 28.35
N VAL A 200 -27.94 26.98 27.68
CA VAL A 200 -28.59 28.13 28.31
C VAL A 200 -30.09 28.00 28.12
N LEU A 201 -30.84 28.15 29.22
CA LEU A 201 -32.28 28.06 29.23
C LEU A 201 -32.89 29.43 29.49
N THR A 202 -33.87 29.84 28.69
CA THR A 202 -34.63 31.07 28.88
C THR A 202 -36.12 30.76 28.80
N GLY A 203 -36.88 31.02 29.86
CA GLY A 203 -38.34 30.82 29.86
C GLY A 203 -38.77 29.37 29.67
N GLY A 204 -37.94 28.40 30.08
CA GLY A 204 -38.24 26.97 29.94
C GLY A 204 -37.90 26.37 28.57
N ALA A 205 -37.24 27.12 27.68
CA ALA A 205 -36.76 26.63 26.39
C ALA A 205 -35.23 26.80 26.28
N LEU A 206 -34.61 25.93 25.49
CA LEU A 206 -33.20 26.02 25.14
C LEU A 206 -32.98 27.22 24.21
N SER A 207 -32.26 28.23 24.71
CA SER A 207 -32.02 29.49 23.99
C SER A 207 -30.63 29.56 23.38
N ASN A 208 -29.63 28.88 23.97
CA ASN A 208 -28.29 28.81 23.42
C ASN A 208 -27.55 27.54 23.85
N ILE A 209 -26.52 27.16 23.09
CA ILE A 209 -25.52 26.17 23.48
C ILE A 209 -24.14 26.80 23.29
N PHE A 210 -23.35 26.89 24.37
CA PHE A 210 -21.96 27.32 24.28
C PHE A 210 -21.05 26.10 24.15
N ILE A 211 -20.26 26.05 23.08
CA ILE A 211 -19.19 25.06 22.94
C ILE A 211 -18.13 25.36 24.01
N THR A 212 -17.84 24.36 24.84
CA THR A 212 -16.80 24.42 25.89
C THR A 212 -15.51 23.77 25.41
N ASP A 213 -15.62 22.69 24.63
CA ASP A 213 -14.53 22.08 23.87
C ASP A 213 -15.03 21.77 22.47
N ASN A 214 -14.27 22.16 21.45
CA ASN A 214 -14.62 21.93 20.05
C ASN A 214 -14.49 20.45 19.66
N GLY A 215 -13.81 19.65 20.47
CA GLY A 215 -13.44 18.28 20.16
C GLY A 215 -12.47 18.18 18.99
N THR A 216 -12.06 16.96 18.65
CA THR A 216 -11.12 16.68 17.56
C THR A 216 -11.43 15.37 16.85
N SER A 217 -10.87 15.22 15.65
CA SER A 217 -10.88 13.98 14.86
C SER A 217 -12.25 13.51 14.37
N TYR A 218 -13.23 14.41 14.27
CA TYR A 218 -14.51 14.11 13.65
C TYR A 218 -14.36 13.97 12.12
N ASN A 219 -14.63 12.77 11.60
CA ASN A 219 -14.68 12.52 10.15
C ASN A 219 -16.06 12.80 9.54
N GLU A 220 -17.10 12.78 10.36
CA GLU A 220 -18.45 13.19 10.01
C GLU A 220 -18.96 14.15 11.06
N THR A 221 -19.96 14.96 10.71
CA THR A 221 -20.54 15.93 11.64
C THR A 221 -21.19 15.21 12.83
N PRO A 222 -20.81 15.52 14.08
CA PRO A 222 -21.37 14.85 15.25
C PRO A 222 -22.84 15.22 15.47
N LEU A 223 -23.65 14.24 15.86
CA LEU A 223 -25.02 14.50 16.32
C LEU A 223 -24.99 15.06 17.74
N ILE A 224 -25.89 16.00 18.01
CA ILE A 224 -26.13 16.57 19.34
C ILE A 224 -27.36 15.89 19.94
N THR A 225 -27.20 15.30 21.12
CA THR A 225 -28.29 14.79 21.92
C THR A 225 -28.53 15.72 23.11
N ILE A 226 -29.76 16.19 23.24
CA ILE A 226 -30.20 17.05 24.34
C ILE A 226 -31.04 16.19 25.29
N THR A 227 -30.58 16.05 26.53
CA THR A 227 -31.33 15.34 27.58
C THR A 227 -31.74 16.30 28.68
N GLY A 228 -32.84 16.02 29.38
CA GLY A 228 -33.37 16.91 30.41
C GLY A 228 -34.80 16.55 30.80
N ASP A 229 -35.46 17.48 31.50
CA ASP A 229 -36.85 17.37 31.96
C ASP A 229 -37.87 18.00 30.99
N GLY A 230 -37.40 18.69 29.96
CA GLY A 230 -38.22 19.25 28.89
C GLY A 230 -38.33 18.34 27.65
N GLN A 231 -39.09 18.82 26.67
CA GLN A 231 -39.43 18.09 25.46
C GLN A 231 -39.00 18.84 24.20
N ASP A 232 -38.71 18.07 23.14
CA ASP A 232 -38.59 18.51 21.74
C ASP A 232 -37.48 19.54 21.42
N ALA A 233 -36.43 19.66 22.26
CA ALA A 233 -35.26 20.45 21.86
C ALA A 233 -34.38 19.67 20.86
N THR A 234 -33.99 20.35 19.78
CA THR A 234 -33.11 19.80 18.73
C THR A 234 -32.06 20.82 18.33
N ALA A 235 -30.85 20.33 18.03
CA ALA A 235 -29.74 21.16 17.59
C ALA A 235 -28.85 20.39 16.60
N GLU A 236 -28.15 21.12 15.75
CA GLU A 236 -27.23 20.62 14.73
C GLU A 236 -25.84 21.24 14.93
N ALA A 237 -24.79 20.42 14.82
CA ALA A 237 -23.41 20.89 14.85
C ALA A 237 -22.89 21.13 13.42
N PHE A 238 -21.85 21.95 13.29
CA PHE A 238 -21.11 22.14 12.04
C PHE A 238 -19.61 22.23 12.32
N LEU A 239 -18.82 21.55 11.48
CA LEU A 239 -17.35 21.50 11.60
C LEU A 239 -16.65 22.68 10.92
N ALA A 240 -17.39 23.51 10.19
CA ALA A 240 -16.90 24.74 9.60
C ALA A 240 -17.98 25.82 9.73
N ASN A 241 -17.55 27.02 10.11
CA ASN A 241 -18.39 28.21 10.12
C ASN A 241 -18.00 29.08 8.92
N ILE A 242 -18.98 29.39 8.07
CA ILE A 242 -18.82 30.28 6.91
C ILE A 242 -19.63 31.53 7.17
N THR A 243 -18.98 32.69 7.07
CA THR A 243 -19.60 33.99 7.28
C THR A 243 -19.23 34.94 6.17
N LEU A 244 -20.10 35.92 5.92
CA LEU A 244 -19.78 37.08 5.09
C LEU A 244 -19.45 38.26 6.01
N SER A 245 -18.40 39.00 5.69
CA SER A 245 -18.06 40.26 6.33
C SER A 245 -17.99 41.39 5.31
N GLY A 246 -18.18 42.63 5.75
CA GLY A 246 -18.23 43.78 4.85
C GLY A 246 -19.58 43.88 4.13
N GLY A 247 -19.63 44.62 3.03
CA GLY A 247 -20.85 44.78 2.21
C GLY A 247 -22.00 45.59 2.84
N SER A 248 -22.00 45.82 4.16
CA SER A 248 -23.06 46.50 4.93
C SER A 248 -24.50 46.04 4.60
N PRO A 249 -24.79 44.72 4.66
CA PRO A 249 -26.10 44.19 4.33
C PRO A 249 -27.19 44.65 5.33
N THR A 250 -28.43 44.73 4.87
CA THR A 250 -29.59 44.94 5.75
C THR A 250 -30.00 43.65 6.49
N SER A 251 -29.67 42.50 5.90
CA SER A 251 -29.82 41.18 6.50
C SER A 251 -28.63 40.31 6.16
N SER A 252 -27.99 39.72 7.17
CA SER A 252 -26.86 38.82 6.95
C SER A 252 -27.30 37.46 6.40
N ALA A 253 -26.51 36.92 5.47
CA ALA A 253 -26.66 35.57 4.98
C ALA A 253 -26.39 34.53 6.08
N VAL A 254 -27.09 33.40 5.99
CA VAL A 254 -26.91 32.23 6.86
C VAL A 254 -26.46 31.07 5.98
N ILE A 255 -25.23 30.60 6.22
CA ILE A 255 -24.53 29.63 5.37
C ILE A 255 -24.13 28.44 6.23
N ARG A 256 -24.37 27.21 5.77
CA ARG A 256 -24.05 25.97 6.47
C ARG A 256 -23.25 25.03 5.60
N ALA A 257 -22.11 24.59 6.09
CA ALA A 257 -21.23 23.67 5.37
C ALA A 257 -21.48 22.23 5.83
N THR A 258 -21.53 21.30 4.89
CA THR A 258 -21.46 19.87 5.19
C THR A 258 -20.03 19.41 4.98
N VAL A 259 -19.42 18.93 6.07
CA VAL A 259 -18.05 18.44 6.06
C VAL A 259 -18.06 16.91 6.14
N LYS A 260 -17.26 16.28 5.28
CA LYS A 260 -16.96 14.84 5.32
C LYS A 260 -15.47 14.61 5.14
N GLU A 261 -14.91 13.70 5.92
CA GLU A 261 -13.49 13.32 5.85
C GLU A 261 -12.57 14.55 6.03
N GLY A 262 -13.02 15.52 6.84
CA GLY A 262 -12.31 16.77 7.07
C GLY A 262 -12.31 17.76 5.89
N GLN A 263 -13.12 17.54 4.84
CA GLN A 263 -13.26 18.43 3.69
C GLN A 263 -14.68 19.00 3.59
N ILE A 264 -14.82 20.27 3.18
CA ILE A 264 -16.12 20.86 2.86
C ILE A 264 -16.62 20.27 1.54
N ARG A 265 -17.69 19.45 1.61
CA ARG A 265 -18.26 18.75 0.44
C ARG A 265 -19.42 19.52 -0.19
N SER A 266 -20.20 20.22 0.62
CA SER A 266 -21.31 21.05 0.13
C SER A 266 -21.54 22.25 1.04
N VAL A 267 -22.13 23.29 0.48
CA VAL A 267 -22.52 24.49 1.21
C VAL A 267 -23.99 24.77 0.91
N ASN A 268 -24.79 24.90 1.97
CA ASN A 268 -26.19 25.25 1.91
C ASN A 268 -26.38 26.71 2.32
N ILE A 269 -27.09 27.49 1.50
CA ILE A 269 -27.47 28.87 1.80
C ILE A 269 -28.88 28.82 2.42
N VAL A 270 -28.94 28.87 3.75
CA VAL A 270 -30.21 28.89 4.50
C VAL A 270 -30.94 30.22 4.30
N SER A 271 -30.17 31.31 4.22
CA SER A 271 -30.65 32.64 3.84
C SER A 271 -29.56 33.36 3.06
N GLY A 272 -29.90 33.96 1.91
CA GLY A 272 -28.96 34.72 1.09
C GLY A 272 -28.66 36.13 1.62
N GLY A 273 -29.35 36.55 2.68
CA GLY A 273 -29.30 37.93 3.17
C GLY A 273 -29.86 38.93 2.16
N ALA A 274 -29.54 40.22 2.35
CA ALA A 274 -30.01 41.29 1.48
C ALA A 274 -29.08 42.51 1.47
N ASP A 275 -29.06 43.21 0.34
CA ASP A 275 -28.37 44.49 0.10
C ASP A 275 -26.85 44.46 0.33
N TYR A 276 -26.20 43.34 -0.02
CA TYR A 276 -24.74 43.27 -0.03
C TYR A 276 -24.14 44.18 -1.11
N ASP A 277 -23.18 45.00 -0.70
CA ASP A 277 -22.24 45.62 -1.64
C ASP A 277 -21.18 44.58 -2.05
N GLU A 278 -21.33 44.09 -3.29
CA GLU A 278 -20.59 42.97 -3.86
C GLU A 278 -19.08 43.25 -4.00
N ASP A 279 -18.67 44.52 -4.13
CA ASP A 279 -17.25 44.89 -4.24
C ASP A 279 -16.54 44.93 -2.89
N ARG A 280 -17.30 44.94 -1.78
CA ARG A 280 -16.78 45.10 -0.41
C ARG A 280 -17.07 43.92 0.51
N VAL A 281 -17.73 42.89 0.00
CA VAL A 281 -18.03 41.68 0.76
C VAL A 281 -16.87 40.69 0.66
N ALA A 282 -16.52 40.09 1.78
CA ALA A 282 -15.54 39.01 1.87
C ALA A 282 -16.18 37.77 2.50
N LEU A 283 -15.92 36.61 1.92
CA LEU A 283 -16.29 35.32 2.49
C LEU A 283 -15.18 34.83 3.40
N ASN A 284 -15.54 34.56 4.65
CA ASN A 284 -14.63 34.03 5.67
C ASN A 284 -15.06 32.62 6.05
N ILE A 285 -14.07 31.75 6.19
CA ILE A 285 -14.23 30.38 6.65
C ILE A 285 -13.37 30.27 7.90
N THR A 286 -13.88 29.66 8.97
CA THR A 286 -13.03 29.30 10.11
C THR A 286 -11.84 28.48 9.65
N ALA A 287 -10.66 28.73 10.20
CA ALA A 287 -9.48 27.92 9.92
C ALA A 287 -9.73 26.45 10.30
N PRO A 288 -9.20 25.49 9.52
CA PRO A 288 -9.19 24.09 9.90
C PRO A 288 -8.29 23.87 11.11
N ASP A 289 -8.31 22.65 11.64
CA ASP A 289 -7.43 22.25 12.73
C ASP A 289 -5.96 22.21 12.28
N THR A 290 -5.02 22.19 13.23
CA THR A 290 -3.58 22.26 12.96
C THR A 290 -3.14 21.24 11.90
N GLY A 291 -2.41 21.70 10.88
CA GLY A 291 -1.98 20.88 9.75
C GLY A 291 -3.00 20.77 8.60
N GLY A 292 -4.21 21.33 8.77
CA GLY A 292 -5.22 21.41 7.73
C GLY A 292 -4.94 22.52 6.70
N VAL A 293 -5.56 22.37 5.52
CA VAL A 293 -5.52 23.34 4.42
C VAL A 293 -6.85 24.08 4.34
N ASN A 294 -6.81 25.41 4.24
CA ASN A 294 -8.03 26.20 4.12
C ASN A 294 -8.82 25.86 2.85
N ALA A 295 -10.14 25.78 2.99
CA ALA A 295 -11.05 25.71 1.86
C ALA A 295 -11.04 27.03 1.08
N THR A 296 -11.31 26.94 -0.22
CA THR A 296 -11.48 28.09 -1.12
C THR A 296 -12.88 28.06 -1.72
N LEU A 297 -13.68 29.06 -1.34
CA LEU A 297 -15.08 29.20 -1.74
C LEU A 297 -15.28 30.55 -2.42
N VAL A 298 -16.05 30.59 -3.50
CA VAL A 298 -16.35 31.81 -4.25
C VAL A 298 -17.86 32.10 -4.17
N PRO A 299 -18.28 33.16 -3.45
CA PRO A 299 -19.68 33.55 -3.41
C PRO A 299 -20.10 34.20 -4.74
N THR A 300 -21.36 34.00 -5.12
CA THR A 300 -22.02 34.70 -6.23
C THR A 300 -23.20 35.47 -5.67
N PHE A 301 -23.25 36.76 -5.99
CA PHE A 301 -24.35 37.64 -5.61
C PHE A 301 -25.20 37.96 -6.84
N THR A 302 -26.48 38.23 -6.63
CA THR A 302 -27.38 38.74 -7.64
C THR A 302 -28.27 39.79 -7.00
N ASN A 303 -28.15 41.04 -7.44
CA ASN A 303 -28.85 42.19 -6.87
C ASN A 303 -28.63 42.30 -5.34
N GLY A 304 -27.39 42.11 -4.87
CA GLY A 304 -27.07 42.21 -3.45
C GLY A 304 -27.56 41.06 -2.57
N VAL A 305 -28.02 39.94 -3.13
CA VAL A 305 -28.38 38.72 -2.40
C VAL A 305 -27.38 37.61 -2.75
N LEU A 306 -26.89 36.86 -1.76
CA LEU A 306 -26.06 35.69 -1.99
C LEU A 306 -26.91 34.56 -2.59
N THR A 307 -26.63 34.17 -3.84
CA THR A 307 -27.41 33.16 -4.57
C THR A 307 -26.68 31.84 -4.77
N ALA A 308 -25.34 31.84 -4.76
CA ALA A 308 -24.55 30.62 -4.88
C ALA A 308 -23.20 30.75 -4.18
N ILE A 309 -22.60 29.61 -3.82
CA ILE A 309 -21.21 29.51 -3.37
C ILE A 309 -20.57 28.35 -4.15
N ASN A 310 -19.56 28.65 -4.95
CA ASN A 310 -18.79 27.65 -5.68
C ASN A 310 -17.61 27.18 -4.83
N ILE A 311 -17.46 25.87 -4.67
CA ILE A 311 -16.33 25.27 -3.97
C ILE A 311 -15.20 25.06 -4.99
N LEU A 312 -14.15 25.86 -4.91
CA LEU A 312 -12.93 25.65 -5.71
C LEU A 312 -12.02 24.61 -5.06
N SER A 313 -11.96 24.60 -3.72
CA SER A 313 -11.30 23.58 -2.93
C SER A 313 -12.04 23.41 -1.60
N GLY A 314 -12.35 22.16 -1.23
CA GLY A 314 -12.98 21.85 0.06
C GLY A 314 -12.04 21.96 1.27
N GLY A 315 -10.76 22.23 1.03
CA GLY A 315 -9.71 22.23 2.05
C GLY A 315 -9.50 20.85 2.69
N SER A 316 -8.83 20.81 3.83
CA SER A 316 -8.63 19.61 4.64
C SER A 316 -8.48 19.97 6.12
N GLY A 317 -8.75 19.02 7.02
CA GLY A 317 -8.55 19.20 8.46
C GLY A 317 -9.70 19.89 9.20
N TYR A 318 -10.90 19.96 8.62
CA TYR A 318 -12.09 20.43 9.33
C TYR A 318 -12.68 19.33 10.23
N LYS A 319 -12.07 19.08 11.40
CA LYS A 319 -12.39 17.91 12.25
C LYS A 319 -12.86 18.26 13.66
N SER A 320 -13.20 19.52 13.90
CA SER A 320 -13.69 20.01 15.19
C SER A 320 -14.93 20.88 15.03
N VAL A 321 -15.82 20.86 16.02
CA VAL A 321 -17.07 21.62 15.99
C VAL A 321 -16.76 23.11 16.08
N LYS A 322 -17.28 23.89 15.14
CA LYS A 322 -17.09 25.36 15.08
C LYS A 322 -18.38 26.15 15.26
N LEU A 323 -19.53 25.52 15.04
CA LEU A 323 -20.84 26.17 15.11
C LEU A 323 -21.90 25.16 15.55
N ILE A 324 -22.92 25.67 16.26
CA ILE A 324 -24.14 24.93 16.60
C ILE A 324 -25.33 25.80 16.25
N ASP A 325 -26.33 25.20 15.61
CA ASP A 325 -27.65 25.79 15.45
C ASP A 325 -28.66 25.04 16.32
N ILE A 326 -29.48 25.78 17.05
CA ILE A 326 -30.67 25.22 17.69
C ILE A 326 -31.80 25.26 16.65
N THR A 327 -32.24 24.09 16.19
CA THR A 327 -33.33 23.96 15.22
C THR A 327 -34.70 23.98 15.91
N ASN A 328 -34.78 23.57 17.18
CA ASN A 328 -35.94 23.76 18.04
C ASN A 328 -35.49 23.93 19.49
N GLY A 329 -35.93 25.00 20.16
CA GLY A 329 -35.62 25.25 21.57
C GLY A 329 -36.39 24.34 22.55
N GLY A 330 -37.43 23.65 22.07
CA GLY A 330 -38.28 22.81 22.89
C GLY A 330 -39.04 23.61 23.97
N SER A 331 -39.56 22.91 24.97
CA SER A 331 -40.27 23.54 26.09
C SER A 331 -40.21 22.70 27.37
N GLY A 332 -40.39 23.35 28.52
CA GLY A 332 -40.47 22.72 29.84
C GLY A 332 -39.12 22.39 30.49
N TYR A 333 -37.99 22.82 29.91
CA TYR A 333 -36.67 22.56 30.48
C TYR A 333 -36.41 23.44 31.71
N THR A 334 -36.10 22.80 32.84
CA THR A 334 -35.43 23.44 33.98
C THR A 334 -33.97 23.05 34.08
N ASN A 335 -33.60 21.91 33.51
CA ASN A 335 -32.22 21.49 33.30
C ASN A 335 -32.08 20.76 31.96
N ALA A 336 -31.04 21.10 31.21
CA ALA A 336 -30.68 20.41 29.97
C ALA A 336 -29.20 20.03 29.99
N THR A 337 -28.86 18.91 29.38
CA THR A 337 -27.50 18.43 29.22
C THR A 337 -27.25 18.16 27.74
N ILE A 338 -26.12 18.65 27.25
CA ILE A 338 -25.72 18.56 25.85
C ILE A 338 -24.64 17.49 25.73
N ALA A 339 -24.91 16.47 24.94
CA ALA A 339 -23.95 15.43 24.62
C ALA A 339 -23.73 15.39 23.10
N PHE A 340 -22.46 15.31 22.69
CA PHE A 340 -22.10 15.09 21.29
C PHE A 340 -21.87 13.59 21.08
N THR A 341 -22.02 13.15 19.83
CA THR A 341 -21.55 11.83 19.43
C THR A 341 -20.06 11.71 19.76
N ALA A 342 -19.67 10.56 20.30
CA ALA A 342 -18.29 10.32 20.70
C ALA A 342 -17.34 10.49 19.51
N ALA A 343 -16.23 11.17 19.73
CA ALA A 343 -15.17 11.25 18.74
C ALA A 343 -14.54 9.87 18.51
N PRO A 344 -13.98 9.60 17.32
CA PRO A 344 -13.37 8.30 17.02
C PRO A 344 -12.21 8.00 17.97
N SER A 345 -12.15 6.77 18.47
CA SER A 345 -11.13 6.33 19.43
C SER A 345 -9.74 6.15 18.84
N GLY A 346 -9.58 6.30 17.51
CA GLY A 346 -8.31 6.08 16.82
C GLY A 346 -7.85 4.63 16.95
N LEU A 347 -6.58 4.43 17.30
CA LEU A 347 -6.00 3.12 17.59
C LEU A 347 -6.35 2.64 19.02
N THR A 348 -6.86 1.42 19.13
CA THR A 348 -7.04 0.71 20.40
C THR A 348 -6.50 -0.72 20.31
N GLY A 349 -5.79 -1.16 21.35
CA GLY A 349 -5.10 -2.45 21.34
C GLY A 349 -3.84 -2.44 20.49
N THR A 350 -3.36 -3.62 20.12
CA THR A 350 -2.14 -3.83 19.34
C THR A 350 -2.40 -4.94 18.34
N PHE A 351 -2.24 -4.66 17.06
CA PHE A 351 -2.44 -5.65 16.00
C PHE A 351 -1.34 -6.71 16.04
N LYS A 352 -1.71 -7.96 15.78
CA LYS A 352 -0.79 -9.08 15.64
C LYS A 352 -0.47 -9.23 14.16
N VAL A 353 0.81 -9.18 13.80
CA VAL A 353 1.24 -9.33 12.40
C VAL A 353 1.75 -10.76 12.16
N PRO A 354 1.39 -11.41 11.03
CA PRO A 354 0.29 -11.07 10.13
C PRO A 354 -1.07 -11.42 10.75
N GLU A 355 -2.12 -10.66 10.42
CA GLU A 355 -3.51 -11.04 10.74
C GLU A 355 -4.52 -10.56 9.70
N GLN A 356 -5.69 -11.20 9.66
CA GLN A 356 -6.83 -10.71 8.90
C GLN A 356 -7.48 -9.53 9.62
N VAL A 357 -7.79 -8.48 8.86
CA VAL A 357 -8.52 -7.31 9.33
C VAL A 357 -9.82 -7.15 8.54
N THR A 358 -10.86 -6.70 9.23
CA THR A 358 -12.20 -6.49 8.68
C THR A 358 -12.68 -5.07 8.91
N GLY A 359 -13.14 -4.39 7.85
CA GLY A 359 -13.76 -3.06 7.92
C GLY A 359 -15.19 -3.13 8.44
N ALA A 360 -15.52 -2.33 9.46
CA ALA A 360 -16.82 -2.38 10.12
C ALA A 360 -17.98 -1.91 9.25
N THR A 361 -17.74 -0.99 8.31
CA THR A 361 -18.78 -0.42 7.43
C THR A 361 -18.74 -1.05 6.04
N SER A 362 -17.54 -1.17 5.47
CA SER A 362 -17.32 -1.73 4.13
C SER A 362 -17.46 -3.26 4.08
N ALA A 363 -17.28 -3.94 5.23
CA ALA A 363 -17.06 -5.38 5.30
C ALA A 363 -15.89 -5.88 4.43
N ALA A 364 -15.02 -4.97 3.98
CA ALA A 364 -13.81 -5.32 3.26
C ALA A 364 -12.86 -6.05 4.21
N THR A 365 -12.25 -7.12 3.72
CA THR A 365 -11.26 -7.89 4.48
C THR A 365 -9.91 -7.79 3.77
N ALA A 366 -8.83 -7.66 4.53
CA ALA A 366 -7.47 -7.72 4.00
C ALA A 366 -6.54 -8.43 4.98
N GLN A 367 -5.36 -8.82 4.50
CA GLN A 367 -4.28 -9.26 5.37
C GLN A 367 -3.46 -8.04 5.79
N LEU A 368 -3.36 -7.78 7.09
CA LEU A 368 -2.48 -6.79 7.66
C LEU A 368 -1.08 -7.40 7.75
N VAL A 369 -0.15 -6.80 7.02
CA VAL A 369 1.23 -7.30 6.87
C VAL A 369 2.25 -6.44 7.60
N GLU A 370 1.94 -5.17 7.83
CA GLU A 370 2.84 -4.25 8.53
C GLU A 370 2.05 -3.04 9.03
N TRP A 371 2.44 -2.45 10.15
CA TRP A 371 1.84 -1.23 10.67
C TRP A 371 2.78 -0.52 11.63
N ASP A 372 2.66 0.81 11.71
CA ASP A 372 3.44 1.65 12.61
C ASP A 372 2.55 2.51 13.51
N ALA A 373 2.60 2.23 14.82
CA ALA A 373 1.84 2.90 15.86
C ALA A 373 2.16 4.40 16.04
N GLN A 374 3.38 4.83 15.72
CA GLN A 374 3.87 6.19 15.94
C GLN A 374 3.59 7.09 14.74
N GLU A 375 3.90 6.61 13.54
CA GLU A 375 3.69 7.30 12.27
C GLU A 375 2.23 7.18 11.76
N GLY A 376 1.48 6.19 12.25
CA GLY A 376 0.04 6.08 11.99
C GLY A 376 -0.31 5.53 10.62
N TRP A 377 0.41 4.51 10.16
CA TRP A 377 0.12 3.85 8.89
C TRP A 377 0.06 2.33 8.99
N VAL A 378 -0.68 1.71 8.08
CA VAL A 378 -0.87 0.26 7.96
C VAL A 378 -0.76 -0.17 6.50
N LYS A 379 -0.06 -1.28 6.24
CA LYS A 379 0.00 -1.93 4.92
C LYS A 379 -0.94 -3.12 4.90
N LEU A 380 -1.80 -3.15 3.88
CA LEU A 380 -2.78 -4.20 3.66
C LEU A 380 -2.51 -4.94 2.35
N LYS A 381 -2.63 -6.25 2.36
CA LYS A 381 -2.50 -7.15 1.21
C LYS A 381 -3.85 -7.73 0.81
N SER A 382 -4.05 -7.90 -0.49
CA SER A 382 -5.20 -8.58 -1.11
C SER A 382 -6.57 -8.16 -0.52
N PRO A 383 -6.89 -6.86 -0.49
CA PRO A 383 -8.18 -6.41 0.00
C PRO A 383 -9.32 -6.95 -0.88
N THR A 384 -10.36 -7.53 -0.26
CA THR A 384 -11.56 -8.02 -0.97
C THR A 384 -12.48 -6.90 -1.44
N GLY A 385 -12.24 -5.68 -0.95
CA GLY A 385 -12.95 -4.46 -1.30
C GLY A 385 -12.23 -3.22 -0.77
N SER A 386 -12.78 -2.03 -1.01
CA SER A 386 -12.15 -0.78 -0.61
C SER A 386 -12.58 -0.33 0.80
N PHE A 387 -11.61 -0.03 1.67
CA PHE A 387 -11.86 0.37 3.06
C PHE A 387 -12.23 1.86 3.24
N LEU A 388 -13.45 2.19 3.62
CA LEU A 388 -13.94 3.59 3.70
C LEU A 388 -13.13 4.45 4.69
N ILE A 389 -12.88 5.72 4.34
CA ILE A 389 -12.26 6.67 5.27
C ILE A 389 -13.22 6.91 6.44
N GLY A 390 -12.68 6.93 7.65
CA GLY A 390 -13.42 7.05 8.90
C GLY A 390 -14.05 5.76 9.41
N GLU A 391 -13.90 4.64 8.71
CA GLU A 391 -14.35 3.36 9.23
C GLU A 391 -13.39 2.76 10.26
N SER A 392 -13.95 1.93 11.15
CA SER A 392 -13.16 1.11 12.06
C SER A 392 -12.72 -0.17 11.38
N MET A 393 -11.42 -0.42 11.37
CA MET A 393 -10.82 -1.68 10.99
C MET A 393 -10.53 -2.48 12.24
N ILE A 394 -10.92 -3.75 12.25
CA ILE A 394 -10.85 -4.65 13.40
C ILE A 394 -9.96 -5.83 13.04
N GLY A 395 -8.98 -6.16 13.88
CA GLY A 395 -8.15 -7.36 13.75
C GLY A 395 -8.90 -8.60 14.24
N ASP A 396 -9.00 -9.63 13.40
CA ASP A 396 -9.77 -10.83 13.70
C ASP A 396 -9.13 -11.68 14.80
N THR A 397 -7.81 -11.60 14.97
CA THR A 397 -7.07 -12.36 15.99
C THR A 397 -6.79 -11.52 17.24
N SER A 398 -6.30 -10.30 17.06
CA SER A 398 -5.94 -9.41 18.17
C SER A 398 -7.15 -8.73 18.82
N GLY A 399 -8.25 -8.56 18.09
CA GLY A 399 -9.36 -7.70 18.50
C GLY A 399 -8.99 -6.21 18.56
N ALA A 400 -7.79 -5.84 18.11
CA ALA A 400 -7.36 -4.45 18.03
C ALA A 400 -8.22 -3.70 17.00
N THR A 401 -8.42 -2.40 17.21
CA THR A 401 -9.17 -1.57 16.28
C THR A 401 -8.40 -0.32 15.92
N MET A 402 -8.54 0.14 14.67
CA MET A 402 -8.02 1.44 14.23
C MET A 402 -9.06 2.17 13.37
N ILE A 403 -9.02 3.49 13.35
CA ILE A 403 -9.91 4.31 12.52
C ILE A 403 -9.11 4.87 11.35
N LEU A 404 -9.48 4.50 10.13
CA LEU A 404 -8.81 5.01 8.93
C LEU A 404 -9.10 6.50 8.77
N ASP A 405 -8.07 7.29 8.51
CA ASP A 405 -8.18 8.77 8.50
C ASP A 405 -7.93 9.38 7.12
N ASN A 406 -7.03 8.77 6.36
CA ASN A 406 -6.76 9.16 4.97
C ASN A 406 -6.31 7.95 4.15
N ARG A 407 -6.67 7.94 2.87
CA ARG A 407 -6.06 7.06 1.89
C ARG A 407 -5.12 7.88 1.02
N ASN A 408 -3.85 7.48 0.96
CA ASN A 408 -3.00 7.90 -0.12
C ASN A 408 -2.81 6.72 -1.08
N GLU A 409 -3.78 6.51 -1.97
CA GLU A 409 -3.72 5.43 -2.98
C GLU A 409 -2.58 5.64 -3.99
N GLN A 410 -2.00 6.84 -4.07
CA GLN A 410 -0.84 7.14 -4.92
C GLN A 410 0.51 6.95 -4.20
N ALA A 411 0.51 6.83 -2.87
CA ALA A 411 1.68 6.35 -2.14
C ALA A 411 1.62 4.83 -2.02
N THR A 412 1.64 4.16 -3.17
CA THR A 412 2.01 2.75 -3.20
C THR A 412 3.39 2.68 -2.56
N ALA A 413 3.50 2.05 -1.39
CA ALA A 413 4.77 1.90 -0.68
C ALA A 413 5.72 0.94 -1.39
N ASP A 414 5.30 0.39 -2.53
CA ASP A 414 6.01 -0.60 -3.28
C ASP A 414 6.25 -0.14 -4.73
N PRO A 415 7.40 0.52 -5.00
CA PRO A 415 7.78 0.93 -6.35
C PRO A 415 8.02 -0.27 -7.30
N LYS A 416 8.12 -1.51 -6.77
CA LYS A 416 8.35 -2.72 -7.57
C LYS A 416 7.12 -3.10 -8.43
N TYR A 417 5.91 -2.76 -7.98
CA TYR A 417 4.65 -3.14 -8.64
C TYR A 417 3.85 -1.97 -9.22
N SER A 418 4.33 -0.74 -9.07
CA SER A 418 3.65 0.46 -9.58
C SER A 418 4.37 0.96 -10.83
N GLU A 419 3.88 0.56 -12.02
CA GLU A 419 4.41 1.06 -13.30
C GLU A 419 4.40 2.61 -13.37
N SER A 420 3.48 3.27 -12.67
CA SER A 420 3.44 4.73 -12.58
C SER A 420 4.70 5.34 -11.96
N VAL A 421 5.33 4.68 -10.98
CA VAL A 421 6.54 5.20 -10.30
C VAL A 421 7.77 5.05 -11.20
N THR A 422 7.86 3.97 -11.96
CA THR A 422 8.90 3.82 -12.99
C THR A 422 8.71 4.82 -14.13
N PHE A 423 7.48 5.15 -14.53
CA PHE A 423 7.22 6.21 -15.52
C PHE A 423 7.54 7.61 -14.99
N GLU A 424 7.26 7.95 -13.73
CA GLU A 424 7.62 9.25 -13.15
C GLU A 424 9.14 9.39 -12.95
N SER A 425 9.80 8.36 -12.42
CA SER A 425 11.26 8.37 -12.21
C SER A 425 12.05 8.43 -13.51
N LEU A 426 11.63 7.71 -14.54
CA LEU A 426 12.27 7.78 -15.86
C LEU A 426 11.88 9.08 -16.60
N GLY A 427 10.71 9.65 -16.29
CA GLY A 427 10.24 10.90 -16.88
C GLY A 427 11.12 12.11 -16.55
N ASP A 428 11.59 12.19 -15.30
CA ASP A 428 12.52 13.24 -14.85
C ASP A 428 13.90 13.14 -15.54
N ASP A 429 14.36 11.92 -15.85
CA ASP A 429 15.60 11.68 -16.61
C ASP A 429 15.45 11.94 -18.12
N ILE A 430 14.24 11.87 -18.66
CA ILE A 430 13.96 12.09 -20.10
C ILE A 430 13.85 13.59 -20.43
N MET A 431 13.45 14.44 -19.48
CA MET A 431 13.19 15.87 -19.69
C MET A 431 13.92 16.74 -18.65
N ASP A 432 15.24 16.90 -18.82
CA ASP A 432 16.05 17.80 -18.02
C ASP A 432 15.78 19.29 -18.36
N PHE A 433 15.11 20.00 -17.44
CA PHE A 433 14.85 21.44 -17.55
C PHE A 433 15.89 22.31 -16.82
N SER A 434 16.94 21.72 -16.25
CA SER A 434 17.98 22.45 -15.52
C SER A 434 18.91 23.24 -16.45
N GLU A 435 19.03 22.82 -17.71
CA GLU A 435 19.81 23.50 -18.77
C GLU A 435 18.94 24.33 -19.74
N GLY A 436 17.97 25.06 -19.22
CA GLY A 436 17.26 26.11 -19.96
C GLY A 436 16.14 25.61 -20.88
N ASN A 437 15.10 26.44 -21.01
CA ASN A 437 13.85 26.12 -21.71
C ASN A 437 14.10 25.59 -23.15
N PRO A 438 13.83 24.29 -23.42
CA PRO A 438 14.04 23.69 -24.74
C PRO A 438 13.00 24.14 -25.78
N PHE A 439 11.93 24.82 -25.36
CA PHE A 439 10.85 25.31 -26.22
C PHE A 439 11.03 26.75 -26.71
N GLY A 440 12.15 27.39 -26.36
CA GLY A 440 12.51 28.72 -26.86
C GLY A 440 11.69 29.87 -26.26
N LEU A 441 12.29 31.06 -26.28
CA LEU A 441 11.68 32.34 -25.91
C LEU A 441 10.63 32.74 -26.97
N ALA A 442 9.46 32.11 -26.95
CA ALA A 442 8.29 32.57 -27.69
C ALA A 442 7.19 32.97 -26.70
N GLY A 443 7.30 34.18 -26.15
CA GLY A 443 6.30 34.71 -25.25
C GLY A 443 6.74 35.95 -24.49
N ASN A 444 7.39 36.91 -25.16
CA ASN A 444 7.48 38.27 -24.64
C ASN A 444 7.01 39.23 -25.74
N LEU A 445 5.68 39.35 -25.85
CA LEU A 445 4.96 40.49 -26.43
C LEU A 445 3.73 40.77 -25.57
#